data_AF-A0A439ZNL4-F1
#
_entry.id   AF-A0A439ZNL4-F1
#
_cell.length_a   1.000
_cell.length_b   1.000
_cell.length_c   1.000
_cell.angle_alpha   90.00
_cell.angle_beta   90.00
_cell.angle_gamma   90.00
#
_symmetry.space_group_name_H-M   'P 1'
#
loop_
_entity.id
_entity.type
_entity.pdbx_description
1 polymer ?
#
loop_
_entity_poly.entity_id
_entity_poly.type
_entity_poly.pdbx_seq_one_letter_code
_entity_poly.pdbx_strand_id
1 'polypeptide(L)'
;MQIRDVLLAPGGGTFFYDDQAAIRPSANRDRFIYVSELTSPRFTSIRVPASSVSVWPLLVDGTVVGGDMMSPRWADPNHDVSPVQYC
;
A
#
# COMPACT_ATOMS: atom_id res chain seq x y z
N MET A 1 14.36 20.63 -20.20
CA MET A 1 13.86 19.70 -19.17
C MET A 1 13.81 18.29 -19.76
N GLN A 2 14.71 17.40 -19.32
CA GLN A 2 14.78 15.98 -19.71
C GLN A 2 15.25 15.14 -18.52
N ILE A 3 14.69 13.94 -18.35
CA ILE A 3 15.10 12.98 -17.32
C ILE A 3 16.32 12.20 -17.84
N ARG A 4 17.39 12.17 -17.05
CA ARG A 4 18.61 11.40 -17.32
C ARG A 4 18.52 9.98 -16.75
N ASP A 5 18.02 9.86 -15.54
CA ASP A 5 17.97 8.59 -14.80
C ASP A 5 16.81 8.58 -13.79
N VAL A 6 16.45 7.39 -13.28
CA VAL A 6 15.41 7.21 -12.26
C VAL A 6 15.89 6.22 -11.21
N LEU A 7 15.93 6.67 -9.95
CA LEU A 7 16.15 5.79 -8.81
C LEU A 7 14.81 5.37 -8.20
N LEU A 8 14.67 4.07 -7.91
CA LEU A 8 13.56 3.49 -7.16
C LEU A 8 14.08 2.96 -5.83
N ALA A 9 13.38 3.28 -4.74
CA ALA A 9 13.70 2.75 -3.42
C ALA A 9 12.43 2.21 -2.73
N PRO A 10 12.47 1.01 -2.13
CA PRO A 10 11.35 0.53 -1.32
C PRO A 10 11.22 1.35 -0.04
N GLY A 11 9.99 1.60 0.39
CA GLY A 11 9.70 2.29 1.64
C GLY A 11 8.52 1.66 2.39
N GLY A 12 8.36 2.09 3.64
CA GLY A 12 7.19 1.76 4.44
C GLY A 12 6.11 2.82 4.27
N GLY A 13 4.85 2.39 4.27
CA GLY A 13 3.72 3.29 4.42
C GLY A 13 3.60 3.80 5.86
N THR A 14 2.81 4.85 6.04
CA THR A 14 2.52 5.42 7.37
C THR A 14 1.36 4.71 8.09
N PHE A 15 0.74 3.72 7.43
CA PHE A 15 -0.35 2.92 7.96
C PHE A 15 -0.30 1.47 7.44
N PHE A 16 -1.45 0.85 7.27
CA PHE A 16 -1.65 -0.55 6.91
C PHE A 16 -2.64 -0.68 5.75
N TYR A 17 -2.49 -1.74 4.99
CA TYR A 17 -3.55 -2.28 4.15
C TYR A 17 -4.46 -3.15 5.03
N ASP A 18 -5.74 -2.86 5.03
CA ASP A 18 -6.75 -3.52 5.84
C ASP A 18 -7.76 -4.21 4.89
N ASP A 19 -8.01 -5.51 5.07
CA ASP A 19 -9.03 -6.28 4.37
C ASP A 19 -10.42 -5.78 4.83
N GLN A 20 -10.93 -4.75 4.14
CA GLN A 20 -12.20 -4.12 4.50
C GLN A 20 -13.37 -5.10 4.48
N ALA A 21 -13.34 -6.12 3.61
CA ALA A 21 -14.39 -7.13 3.54
C ALA A 21 -14.43 -8.02 4.80
N ALA A 22 -13.27 -8.24 5.41
CA ALA A 22 -13.14 -8.98 6.68
C ALA A 22 -13.40 -8.09 7.92
N ILE A 23 -13.16 -6.78 7.84
CA ILE A 23 -13.43 -5.83 8.94
C ILE A 23 -14.92 -5.47 8.98
N ARG A 24 -15.71 -6.39 9.54
CA ARG A 24 -17.13 -6.16 9.88
C ARG A 24 -17.24 -5.56 11.29
N PRO A 25 -18.39 -4.97 11.69
CA PRO A 25 -18.59 -4.45 13.06
C PRO A 25 -18.29 -5.47 14.17
N SER A 26 -18.43 -6.76 13.88
CA SER A 26 -18.16 -7.89 14.79
C SER A 26 -16.75 -8.50 14.67
N ALA A 27 -15.84 -7.89 13.89
CA ALA A 27 -14.49 -8.41 13.75
C ALA A 27 -13.77 -8.39 15.10
N ASN A 28 -13.41 -9.59 15.58
CA ASN A 28 -12.66 -9.74 16.81
C ASN A 28 -11.27 -9.11 16.67
N ARG A 29 -10.90 -8.34 17.69
CA ARG A 29 -9.61 -7.66 17.77
C ARG A 29 -8.89 -8.09 19.04
N ASP A 30 -7.63 -8.48 18.89
CA ASP A 30 -6.69 -8.55 19.99
C ASP A 30 -5.75 -7.35 19.89
N ARG A 31 -6.07 -6.31 20.69
CA ARG A 31 -5.37 -5.02 20.68
C ARG A 31 -5.34 -4.40 19.28
N PHE A 32 -4.19 -4.46 18.62
CA PHE A 32 -3.95 -3.85 17.31
C PHE A 32 -4.18 -4.82 16.13
N ILE A 33 -4.36 -6.10 16.42
CA ILE A 33 -4.45 -7.19 15.44
C ILE A 33 -5.92 -7.63 15.32
N TYR A 34 -6.36 -7.90 14.08
CA TYR A 34 -7.63 -8.57 13.84
C TYR A 34 -7.41 -10.09 13.81
N VAL A 35 -8.26 -10.83 14.54
CA VAL A 35 -8.13 -12.30 14.71
C VAL A 35 -9.27 -13.08 14.07
N SER A 36 -10.07 -12.44 13.22
CA SER A 36 -11.12 -13.10 12.43
C SER A 36 -10.55 -13.76 11.17
N GLU A 37 -11.37 -14.59 10.53
CA GLU A 37 -11.03 -15.25 9.27
C GLU A 37 -10.83 -14.23 8.14
N LEU A 38 -9.79 -14.45 7.35
CA LEU A 38 -9.53 -13.69 6.12
C LEU A 38 -10.63 -13.94 5.10
N THR A 39 -11.14 -12.87 4.50
CA THR A 39 -12.16 -12.99 3.44
C THR A 39 -11.52 -12.80 2.06
N SER A 40 -10.47 -11.98 1.97
CA SER A 40 -9.81 -11.65 0.71
C SER A 40 -8.56 -12.54 0.47
N PRO A 41 -8.47 -13.30 -0.65
CA PRO A 41 -7.41 -14.29 -0.89
C PRO A 41 -6.01 -13.70 -1.06
N ARG A 42 -5.90 -12.39 -1.27
CA ARG A 42 -4.64 -11.68 -1.51
C ARG A 42 -4.02 -11.07 -0.24
N PHE A 43 -4.74 -11.14 0.88
CA PHE A 43 -4.24 -10.71 2.18
C PHE A 43 -3.65 -11.91 2.93
N THR A 44 -2.51 -11.70 3.58
CA THR A 44 -1.88 -12.70 4.48
C THR A 44 -2.39 -12.61 5.91
N SER A 45 -2.97 -11.45 6.26
CA SER A 45 -3.66 -11.14 7.50
C SER A 45 -4.63 -10.00 7.22
N ILE A 46 -5.68 -9.85 8.02
CA ILE A 46 -6.67 -8.78 7.83
C ILE A 46 -6.01 -7.39 7.86
N ARG A 47 -4.87 -7.25 8.54
CA ARG A 47 -4.04 -6.05 8.55
C ARG A 47 -2.63 -6.39 8.09
N VAL A 48 -2.13 -5.70 7.07
CA VAL A 48 -0.79 -5.88 6.48
C VAL A 48 -0.05 -4.54 6.50
N PRO A 49 1.24 -4.48 6.88
CA PRO A 49 2.02 -3.24 6.82
C PRO A 49 1.95 -2.63 5.42
N ALA A 50 1.65 -1.33 5.32
CA ALA A 50 1.65 -0.67 4.03
C ALA A 50 3.08 -0.51 3.51
N SER A 51 3.24 -0.55 2.19
CA SER A 51 4.51 -0.35 1.50
C SER A 51 4.45 0.85 0.57
N SER A 52 5.61 1.36 0.18
CA SER A 52 5.75 2.43 -0.78
C SER A 52 6.91 2.19 -1.73
N VAL A 53 6.90 2.93 -2.83
CA VAL A 53 8.05 3.04 -3.72
C VAL A 53 8.35 4.52 -3.90
N SER A 54 9.51 4.95 -3.42
CA SER A 54 10.02 6.29 -3.71
C SER A 54 10.58 6.34 -5.12
N VAL A 55 10.16 7.33 -5.90
CA VAL A 55 10.58 7.54 -7.28
C VAL A 55 11.34 8.85 -7.37
N TRP A 56 12.61 8.79 -7.76
CA TRP A 56 13.51 9.94 -7.79
C TRP A 56 14.12 10.15 -9.19
N PRO A 57 13.43 10.86 -10.10
CA PRO A 57 14.00 11.24 -11.39
C PRO A 57 15.13 12.27 -11.24
N LEU A 58 16.25 11.99 -11.89
CA LEU A 58 17.42 12.85 -11.98
C LEU A 58 17.44 13.52 -13.35
N LEU A 59 17.38 14.84 -13.39
CA LEU A 59 17.37 15.63 -14.61
C LEU A 59 18.79 15.82 -15.15
N VAL A 60 18.89 16.13 -16.45
CA VAL A 60 20.18 16.38 -17.12
C VAL A 60 20.98 17.55 -16.51
N ASP A 61 20.31 18.51 -15.87
CA ASP A 61 20.94 19.64 -15.16
C ASP A 61 21.38 19.32 -13.72
N GLY A 62 21.17 18.08 -13.27
CA GLY A 62 21.51 17.61 -11.94
C GLY A 62 20.40 17.76 -10.90
N THR A 63 19.26 18.37 -11.25
CA THR A 63 18.11 18.46 -10.35
C THR A 63 17.55 17.08 -10.04
N VAL A 64 17.23 16.82 -8.77
CA VAL A 64 16.47 15.64 -8.36
C VAL A 64 15.07 16.09 -7.98
N VAL A 65 14.07 15.52 -8.65
CA VAL A 65 12.66 15.63 -8.26
C VAL A 65 12.22 14.31 -7.67
N GLY A 66 11.23 14.29 -6.79
CA GLY A 66 10.83 13.04 -6.16
C GLY A 66 9.45 13.04 -5.54
N GLY A 67 8.94 11.83 -5.35
CA GLY A 67 7.68 11.55 -4.67
C GLY A 67 7.54 10.07 -4.34
N ASP A 68 6.62 9.77 -3.42
CA ASP A 68 6.35 8.40 -2.99
C ASP A 68 5.03 7.89 -3.57
N MET A 69 5.09 6.70 -4.17
CA MET A 69 3.89 5.95 -4.55
C MET A 69 3.33 5.25 -3.32
N MET A 70 2.08 5.55 -3.01
CA MET A 70 1.33 5.01 -1.87
C MET A 70 -0.08 4.64 -2.32
N SER A 71 -0.74 3.76 -1.56
CA SER A 71 -2.14 3.37 -1.80
C SER A 71 -2.97 3.56 -0.54
N PRO A 72 -4.29 3.80 -0.66
CA PRO A 72 -5.16 3.96 0.50
C PRO A 72 -5.24 2.68 1.32
N ARG A 73 -5.67 2.82 2.58
CA ARG A 73 -5.80 1.72 3.55
C ARG A 73 -6.56 0.50 3.03
N TRP A 74 -7.52 0.71 2.15
CA TRP A 74 -8.42 -0.33 1.66
C TRP A 74 -8.00 -0.93 0.32
N ALA A 75 -6.81 -0.59 -0.16
CA ALA A 75 -6.22 -1.20 -1.33
C ALA A 75 -5.74 -2.64 -1.03
N ASP A 76 -5.66 -3.44 -2.08
CA ASP A 76 -4.98 -4.73 -2.03
C ASP A 76 -3.46 -4.53 -1.83
N PRO A 77 -2.81 -5.30 -0.92
CA PRO A 77 -1.38 -5.19 -0.65
C PRO A 77 -0.49 -5.52 -1.85
N ASN A 78 -1.00 -6.22 -2.86
CA ASN A 78 -0.28 -6.55 -4.10
C ASN A 78 -0.55 -5.57 -5.25
N HIS A 79 -1.28 -4.46 -4.98
CA HIS A 79 -1.56 -3.36 -5.93
C HIS A 79 -2.20 -3.81 -7.27
N ASP A 80 -2.87 -4.95 -7.30
CA ASP A 80 -3.66 -5.40 -8.44
C ASP A 80 -4.93 -4.52 -8.56
N VAL A 81 -4.97 -3.71 -9.62
CA VAL A 81 -6.06 -2.76 -9.93
C VAL A 81 -7.34 -3.44 -10.43
N SER A 82 -7.47 -4.77 -10.32
CA SER A 82 -8.77 -5.43 -10.44
C SER A 82 -9.78 -4.66 -9.57
N PRO A 83 -11.00 -4.37 -10.08
CA PRO A 83 -11.92 -3.51 -9.37
C PRO A 83 -12.29 -4.18 -8.05
N VAL A 84 -11.63 -3.73 -6.97
CA VAL A 84 -12.09 -3.98 -5.62
C VAL A 84 -13.42 -3.25 -5.57
N GLN A 85 -14.52 -4.00 -5.70
CA GLN A 85 -15.86 -3.48 -5.49
C GLN A 85 -15.91 -2.99 -4.05
N TYR A 86 -15.67 -1.71 -3.85
CA TYR A 86 -16.11 -1.02 -2.65
C TYR A 86 -17.64 -0.99 -2.74
N CYS A 87 -18.28 -1.94 -2.04
CA CYS A 87 -19.70 -1.84 -1.71
C CYS A 87 -19.95 -0.63 -0.81
#